data_AF-A0A538UAF6-F1
#
_entry.id   AF-A0A538UAF6-F1
#
_cell.length_a   1.000
_cell.length_b   1.000
_cell.length_c   1.000
_cell.angle_alpha   90.00
_cell.angle_beta   90.00
_cell.angle_gamma   90.00
#
_symmetry.space_group_name_H-M   'P 1'
#
loop_
_entity.id
_entity.type
_entity.pdbx_description
1 polymer ?
#
loop_
_entity_poly.entity_id
_entity_poly.type
_entity_poly.pdbx_seq_one_letter_code
_entity_poly.pdbx_strand_id
1 'polypeptide(L)'
;MTTLLTTAWIVGAFMFAVVQASFFEWVFHRYWLHRPWLPKDVFTAHTLVHHQLCKFDDTFHVTEHEQEEALTFQWWGGPFLVLLNVVPWAATLWILSSFGVHVSLLVLLIPTAVLGLYYAGYEGFHYLMHKPSIPFVERRRVFQFLKRHHRIHHVHMDRNLNVLLPIADLVLGTLVLNTSFPAVTPESARRLARRHSGAATKATDQSR
;
A
#
# COMPACT_ATOMS: atom_id res chain seq x y z
N MET A 1 10.37 20.80 -29.86
CA MET A 1 9.38 21.08 -28.80
C MET A 1 9.84 22.32 -28.04
N THR A 2 8.97 23.31 -27.77
CA THR A 2 9.37 24.50 -27.00
C THR A 2 9.61 24.14 -25.53
N THR A 3 10.46 24.89 -24.82
CA THR A 3 10.72 24.68 -23.39
C THR A 3 9.43 24.67 -22.56
N LEU A 4 8.50 25.59 -22.85
CA LEU A 4 7.19 25.66 -22.20
C LEU A 4 6.37 24.37 -22.37
N LEU A 5 6.35 23.82 -23.59
CA LEU A 5 5.61 22.58 -23.86
C LEU A 5 6.24 21.39 -23.14
N THR A 6 7.57 21.30 -23.12
CA THR A 6 8.28 20.26 -22.35
C THR A 6 7.97 20.35 -20.86
N THR A 7 7.98 21.55 -20.29
CA THR A 7 7.61 21.75 -18.88
C THR A 7 6.16 21.34 -18.60
N ALA A 8 5.23 21.69 -19.49
CA ALA A 8 3.83 21.28 -19.35
C ALA A 8 3.67 19.75 -19.35
N TRP A 9 4.37 19.03 -20.24
CA TRP A 9 4.38 17.57 -20.25
C TRP A 9 4.93 16.98 -18.96
N ILE A 10 6.01 17.54 -18.40
CA ILE A 10 6.62 17.05 -17.16
C ILE A 10 5.69 17.26 -15.97
N VAL A 11 5.10 18.44 -15.84
CA VAL A 11 4.14 18.76 -14.76
C VAL A 11 2.90 17.88 -14.88
N GLY A 12 2.35 17.73 -16.09
CA GLY A 12 1.22 16.84 -16.35
C GLY A 12 1.54 15.38 -15.98
N ALA A 13 2.74 14.91 -16.35
CA ALA A 13 3.18 13.56 -16.02
C ALA A 13 3.31 13.34 -14.51
N PHE A 14 3.89 14.30 -13.78
CA PHE A 14 3.97 14.27 -12.33
C PHE A 14 2.58 14.18 -11.68
N MET A 15 1.67 15.08 -12.05
CA MET A 15 0.33 15.14 -11.45
C MET A 15 -0.46 13.85 -11.73
N PHE A 16 -0.39 13.36 -12.98
CA PHE A 16 -1.06 12.12 -13.35
C PHE A 16 -0.45 10.91 -12.61
N ALA A 17 0.87 10.84 -12.44
CA ALA A 17 1.52 9.76 -11.69
C ALA A 17 1.10 9.71 -10.22
N VAL A 18 0.91 10.87 -9.57
CA VAL A 18 0.40 10.93 -8.18
C VAL A 18 -1.01 10.36 -8.07
N VAL A 19 -1.90 10.73 -8.99
CA VAL A 19 -3.27 10.20 -9.04
C VAL A 19 -3.25 8.71 -9.37
N GLN A 20 -2.47 8.30 -10.37
CA GLN A 20 -2.29 6.91 -10.74
C GLN A 20 -1.84 6.07 -9.54
N ALA A 21 -0.85 6.53 -8.77
CA ALA A 21 -0.33 5.78 -7.63
C ALA A 21 -1.41 5.53 -6.57
N SER A 22 -2.24 6.53 -6.26
CA SER A 22 -3.37 6.38 -5.34
C SER A 22 -4.42 5.40 -5.86
N PHE A 23 -4.81 5.50 -7.13
CA PHE A 23 -5.78 4.56 -7.71
C PHE A 23 -5.22 3.13 -7.83
N PHE A 24 -3.95 2.99 -8.18
CA PHE A 24 -3.29 1.69 -8.25
C PHE A 24 -3.21 1.06 -6.87
N GLU A 25 -2.80 1.80 -5.85
CA GLU A 25 -2.80 1.32 -4.46
C GLU A 25 -4.19 0.82 -4.06
N TRP A 26 -5.25 1.58 -4.33
CA TRP A 26 -6.61 1.17 -4.03
C TRP A 26 -7.00 -0.13 -4.74
N VAL A 27 -6.68 -0.24 -6.04
CA VAL A 27 -6.93 -1.42 -6.86
C VAL A 27 -6.06 -2.59 -6.45
N PHE A 28 -4.87 -2.37 -5.93
CA PHE A 28 -4.04 -3.44 -5.39
C PHE A 28 -4.59 -3.89 -4.04
N HIS A 29 -4.88 -2.96 -3.14
CA HIS A 29 -5.35 -3.25 -1.80
C HIS A 29 -6.70 -3.99 -1.79
N ARG A 30 -7.71 -3.48 -2.49
CA ARG A 30 -9.08 -4.06 -2.50
C ARG A 30 -9.15 -5.50 -2.99
N TYR A 31 -8.17 -5.87 -3.76
CA TYR A 31 -8.35 -6.79 -4.87
C TYR A 31 -7.21 -7.78 -4.68
N TRP A 32 -5.94 -7.39 -4.82
CA TRP A 32 -4.75 -8.24 -4.54
C TRP A 32 -4.65 -8.62 -3.08
N LEU A 33 -4.82 -7.66 -2.17
CA LEU A 33 -4.66 -7.92 -0.74
C LEU A 33 -5.92 -8.48 -0.07
N HIS A 34 -7.12 -8.03 -0.47
CA HIS A 34 -8.41 -8.39 0.14
C HIS A 34 -9.24 -9.44 -0.61
N ARG A 35 -8.74 -10.04 -1.71
CA ARG A 35 -9.41 -11.17 -2.38
C ARG A 35 -8.47 -12.36 -2.64
N PRO A 36 -8.97 -13.61 -2.54
CA PRO A 36 -8.16 -14.82 -2.69
C PRO A 36 -7.95 -15.24 -4.15
N TRP A 37 -7.68 -14.29 -5.05
CA TRP A 37 -7.47 -14.56 -6.46
C TRP A 37 -6.00 -14.95 -6.77
N LEU A 38 -5.12 -14.04 -7.20
CA LEU A 38 -3.69 -14.31 -7.38
C LEU A 38 -2.84 -13.04 -7.15
N PRO A 39 -1.64 -13.13 -6.53
CA PRO A 39 -1.08 -14.29 -5.85
C PRO A 39 -1.76 -14.56 -4.50
N LYS A 40 -2.06 -15.82 -4.18
CA LYS A 40 -2.76 -16.19 -2.94
C LYS A 40 -1.98 -15.80 -1.67
N ASP A 41 -0.65 -15.85 -1.74
CA ASP A 41 0.20 -15.54 -0.59
C ASP A 41 0.07 -14.09 -0.14
N VAL A 42 -0.19 -13.18 -1.09
CA VAL A 42 -0.40 -11.76 -0.81
C VAL A 42 -1.70 -11.57 -0.03
N PHE A 43 -2.78 -12.24 -0.43
CA PHE A 43 -4.04 -12.26 0.32
C PHE A 43 -3.86 -12.91 1.70
N THR A 44 -3.16 -14.04 1.78
CA THR A 44 -2.92 -14.75 3.03
C THR A 44 -2.15 -13.89 4.02
N ALA A 45 -1.00 -13.35 3.62
CA ALA A 45 -0.16 -12.52 4.47
C ALA A 45 -0.92 -11.27 4.93
N HIS A 46 -1.66 -10.61 4.03
CA HIS A 46 -2.35 -9.37 4.38
C HIS A 46 -3.67 -9.60 5.14
N THR A 47 -4.61 -10.35 4.57
CA THR A 47 -5.98 -10.47 5.12
C THR A 47 -6.08 -11.52 6.23
N LEU A 48 -5.40 -12.66 6.07
CA LEU A 48 -5.50 -13.75 7.03
C LEU A 48 -4.51 -13.63 8.19
N VAL A 49 -3.36 -12.99 7.99
CA VAL A 49 -2.35 -12.79 9.03
C VAL A 49 -2.38 -11.34 9.55
N HIS A 50 -1.97 -10.36 8.75
CA HIS A 50 -1.84 -8.96 9.19
C HIS A 50 -3.13 -8.38 9.77
N HIS A 51 -4.26 -8.45 9.07
CA HIS A 51 -5.55 -7.95 9.57
C HIS A 51 -6.11 -8.71 10.78
N GLN A 52 -5.66 -9.93 11.04
CA GLN A 52 -6.13 -10.70 12.19
C GLN A 52 -5.23 -10.55 13.42
N LEU A 53 -3.92 -10.34 13.22
CA LEU A 53 -2.99 -10.07 14.30
C LEU A 53 -2.90 -8.58 14.65
N CYS A 54 -3.09 -7.67 13.69
CA CYS A 54 -2.98 -6.22 13.87
C CYS A 54 -4.34 -5.50 13.84
N LYS A 55 -5.38 -6.11 14.44
CA LYS A 55 -6.78 -5.80 14.15
C LYS A 55 -7.34 -4.57 14.87
N PHE A 56 -7.34 -4.59 16.20
CA PHE A 56 -7.98 -3.55 17.04
C PHE A 56 -6.99 -2.93 18.01
N ASP A 57 -7.45 -2.06 18.92
CA ASP A 57 -6.57 -1.29 19.80
C ASP A 57 -5.55 -2.14 20.58
N ASP A 58 -5.97 -3.30 21.06
CA ASP A 58 -5.13 -4.20 21.84
C ASP A 58 -4.01 -4.86 21.04
N THR A 59 -4.12 -4.94 19.72
CA THR A 59 -3.11 -5.59 18.87
C THR A 59 -2.67 -4.79 17.65
N PHE A 60 -3.16 -3.56 17.47
CA PHE A 60 -2.83 -2.72 16.31
C PHE A 60 -1.33 -2.43 16.24
N HIS A 61 -0.66 -2.32 17.39
CA HIS A 61 0.79 -2.22 17.44
C HIS A 61 1.44 -3.59 17.53
N VAL A 62 2.57 -3.70 16.85
CA VAL A 62 3.33 -4.94 16.73
C VAL A 62 4.06 -5.22 18.03
N THR A 63 3.84 -6.41 18.59
CA THR A 63 4.49 -6.91 19.80
C THR A 63 4.98 -8.34 19.66
N GLU A 64 4.45 -9.10 18.70
CA GLU A 64 4.78 -10.51 18.42
C GLU A 64 5.55 -10.64 17.10
N HIS A 65 6.35 -11.71 16.96
CA HIS A 65 7.16 -11.95 15.76
C HIS A 65 6.29 -12.22 14.52
N GLU A 66 5.17 -12.92 14.68
CA GLU A 66 4.24 -13.23 13.59
C GLU A 66 3.57 -11.99 13.02
N GLN A 67 3.40 -10.94 13.84
CA GLN A 67 2.95 -9.64 13.35
C GLN A 67 4.02 -9.03 12.45
N GLU A 68 5.30 -9.11 12.84
CA GLU A 68 6.43 -8.57 12.05
C GLU A 68 6.55 -9.21 10.68
N GLU A 69 6.36 -10.52 10.56
CA GLU A 69 6.44 -11.25 9.29
C GLU A 69 5.44 -10.74 8.23
N ALA A 70 4.32 -10.16 8.67
CA ALA A 70 3.22 -9.73 7.81
C ALA A 70 3.10 -8.20 7.65
N LEU A 71 4.06 -7.43 8.18
CA LEU A 71 4.03 -5.96 8.12
C LEU A 71 4.42 -5.40 6.76
N THR A 72 5.45 -5.97 6.15
CA THR A 72 6.05 -5.43 4.92
C THR A 72 5.89 -6.43 3.79
N PHE A 73 5.83 -5.92 2.56
CA PHE A 73 5.89 -6.82 1.41
C PHE A 73 7.27 -7.48 1.28
N GLN A 74 7.30 -8.54 0.48
CA GLN A 74 8.54 -9.18 0.06
C GLN A 74 9.43 -8.17 -0.67
N TRP A 75 10.75 -8.33 -0.56
CA TRP A 75 11.73 -7.38 -1.12
C TRP A 75 11.56 -7.10 -2.62
N TRP A 76 11.04 -8.06 -3.39
CA TRP A 76 10.77 -7.93 -4.83
C TRP A 76 9.45 -7.20 -5.14
N GLY A 77 8.55 -7.07 -4.17
CA GLY A 77 7.23 -6.45 -4.33
C GLY A 77 7.33 -5.00 -4.80
N GLY A 78 8.20 -4.21 -4.19
CA GLY A 78 8.43 -2.82 -4.59
C GLY A 78 8.88 -2.67 -6.05
N PRO A 79 10.01 -3.27 -6.46
CA PRO A 79 10.46 -3.23 -7.84
C PRO A 79 9.40 -3.71 -8.83
N PHE A 80 8.69 -4.80 -8.51
CA PHE A 80 7.64 -5.36 -9.36
C PHE A 80 6.45 -4.40 -9.53
N LEU A 81 5.91 -3.86 -8.43
CA LEU A 81 4.75 -2.98 -8.45
C LEU A 81 5.07 -1.63 -9.12
N VAL A 82 6.27 -1.10 -8.89
CA VAL A 82 6.73 0.12 -9.59
C VAL A 82 6.84 -0.16 -11.09
N LEU A 83 7.49 -1.25 -11.49
CA LEU A 83 7.62 -1.60 -12.91
C LEU A 83 6.27 -1.78 -13.59
N LEU A 84 5.34 -2.50 -12.94
CA LEU A 84 3.98 -2.70 -13.44
C LEU A 84 3.27 -1.37 -13.72
N ASN A 85 3.49 -0.36 -12.87
CA ASN A 85 2.92 0.98 -13.05
C ASN A 85 3.66 1.85 -14.06
N VAL A 86 4.92 1.57 -14.34
CA VAL A 86 5.73 2.29 -15.35
C VAL A 86 5.44 1.80 -16.77
N VAL A 87 5.01 0.55 -16.95
CA VAL A 87 4.71 -0.04 -18.27
C VAL A 87 3.76 0.83 -19.12
N PRO A 88 2.62 1.34 -18.61
CA PRO A 88 1.75 2.22 -19.39
C PRO A 88 2.42 3.50 -19.87
N TRP A 89 3.37 4.06 -19.11
CA TRP A 89 4.13 5.24 -19.50
C TRP A 89 5.09 4.92 -20.65
N ALA A 90 5.87 3.85 -20.52
CA ALA A 90 6.78 3.42 -21.57
C ALA A 90 6.03 3.09 -22.86
N ALA A 91 4.89 2.40 -22.77
CA ALA A 91 4.03 2.10 -23.91
C ALA A 91 3.48 3.38 -24.56
N THR A 92 3.01 4.34 -23.76
CA THR A 92 2.51 5.63 -24.28
C THR A 92 3.60 6.39 -25.02
N LEU A 93 4.81 6.45 -24.48
CA LEU A 93 5.95 7.11 -25.12
C LEU A 93 6.37 6.42 -26.42
N TRP A 94 6.37 5.09 -26.43
CA TRP A 94 6.64 4.30 -27.63
C TRP A 94 5.61 4.56 -28.73
N ILE A 95 4.31 4.58 -28.38
CA ILE A 95 3.22 4.91 -29.31
C ILE A 95 3.37 6.35 -29.83
N LEU A 96 3.61 7.34 -28.97
CA LEU A 96 3.82 8.71 -29.41
C LEU A 96 5.01 8.83 -30.38
N SER A 97 6.11 8.13 -30.07
CA SER A 97 7.28 8.11 -30.93
C SER A 97 7.01 7.47 -32.29
N SER A 98 6.13 6.48 -32.40
CA SER A 98 5.79 5.87 -33.69
C SER A 98 4.98 6.80 -34.60
N PHE A 99 4.32 7.81 -34.02
CA PHE A 99 3.67 8.92 -34.74
C PHE A 99 4.58 10.14 -34.94
N GLY A 100 5.88 10.04 -34.66
CA GLY A 100 6.84 11.16 -34.79
C GLY A 100 6.74 12.20 -33.67
N VAL A 101 6.01 11.93 -32.60
CA VAL A 101 5.92 12.80 -31.41
C VAL A 101 7.00 12.40 -30.41
N HIS A 102 8.10 13.15 -30.41
CA HIS A 102 9.20 12.95 -29.48
C HIS A 102 9.08 13.89 -28.28
N VAL A 103 8.79 13.33 -27.11
CA VAL A 103 8.80 14.05 -25.83
C VAL A 103 10.05 13.72 -25.03
N SER A 104 10.38 14.56 -24.04
CA SER A 104 11.54 14.34 -23.19
C SER A 104 11.44 13.02 -22.42
N LEU A 105 12.56 12.32 -22.24
CA LEU A 105 12.66 11.12 -21.39
C LEU A 105 12.24 11.41 -19.93
N LEU A 106 12.30 12.68 -19.50
CA LEU A 106 11.79 13.10 -18.18
C LEU A 106 10.31 12.78 -17.97
N VAL A 107 9.52 12.68 -19.05
CA VAL A 107 8.10 12.26 -18.99
C VAL A 107 7.97 10.79 -18.56
N LEU A 108 9.02 9.98 -18.66
CA LEU A 108 9.09 8.63 -18.08
C LEU A 108 9.72 8.62 -16.69
N LEU A 109 10.84 9.33 -16.54
CA LEU A 109 11.66 9.27 -15.33
C LEU A 109 10.94 9.90 -14.13
N ILE A 110 10.19 10.98 -14.33
CA ILE A 110 9.46 11.65 -13.25
C ILE A 110 8.34 10.76 -12.71
N PRO A 111 7.42 10.20 -13.52
CA PRO A 111 6.46 9.21 -13.02
C PRO A 111 7.11 8.01 -12.34
N THR A 112 8.21 7.49 -12.88
CA THR A 112 8.95 6.36 -12.26
C THR A 112 9.43 6.73 -10.86
N ALA A 113 10.02 7.92 -10.69
CA ALA A 113 10.45 8.41 -9.38
C ALA A 113 9.27 8.65 -8.42
N VAL A 114 8.16 9.21 -8.91
CA VAL A 114 6.93 9.41 -8.12
C VAL A 114 6.38 8.07 -7.63
N LEU A 115 6.26 7.06 -8.50
CA LEU A 115 5.77 5.73 -8.15
C LEU A 115 6.68 5.03 -7.12
N GLY A 116 8.00 5.15 -7.28
CA GLY A 116 8.96 4.61 -6.33
C GLY A 116 8.89 5.30 -4.95
N LEU A 117 8.82 6.63 -4.94
CA LEU A 117 8.64 7.40 -3.70
C LEU A 117 7.29 7.11 -3.04
N TYR A 118 6.24 6.94 -3.83
CA TYR A 118 4.93 6.56 -3.33
C TYR A 118 4.96 5.20 -2.67
N TYR A 119 5.57 4.19 -3.30
CA TYR A 119 5.73 2.86 -2.71
C TYR A 119 6.52 2.91 -1.40
N ALA A 120 7.65 3.62 -1.38
CA ALA A 120 8.45 3.79 -0.16
C ALA A 120 7.68 4.52 0.94
N GLY A 121 6.88 5.53 0.56
CA GLY A 121 5.97 6.22 1.47
C GLY A 121 4.89 5.30 2.01
N TYR A 122 4.25 4.49 1.17
CA TYR A 122 3.23 3.51 1.53
C TYR A 122 3.77 2.52 2.57
N GLU A 123 4.86 1.80 2.24
CA GLU A 123 5.46 0.80 3.14
C GLU A 123 5.97 1.46 4.42
N GLY A 124 6.66 2.60 4.31
CA GLY A 124 7.26 3.29 5.45
C GLY A 124 6.21 3.84 6.41
N PHE A 125 5.14 4.46 5.90
CA PHE A 125 4.07 4.98 6.74
C PHE A 125 3.26 3.84 7.35
N HIS A 126 2.90 2.81 6.58
CA HIS A 126 2.24 1.62 7.09
C HIS A 126 3.03 0.97 8.24
N TYR A 127 4.33 0.76 8.02
CA TYR A 127 5.23 0.22 9.04
C TYR A 127 5.24 1.09 10.29
N LEU A 128 5.45 2.41 10.17
CA LEU A 128 5.47 3.31 11.33
C LEU A 128 4.13 3.40 12.07
N MET A 129 3.01 3.18 11.40
CA MET A 129 1.68 3.16 12.05
C MET A 129 1.56 1.98 13.02
N HIS A 130 2.12 0.82 12.64
CA HIS A 130 2.10 -0.43 13.39
C HIS A 130 3.31 -0.60 14.33
N LYS A 131 4.46 -0.01 14.01
CA LYS A 131 5.70 -0.04 14.80
C LYS A 131 6.33 1.37 14.90
N PRO A 132 5.79 2.23 15.77
CA PRO A 132 6.30 3.59 15.99
C PRO A 132 7.78 3.56 16.40
N SER A 133 8.58 4.43 15.79
CA SER A 133 10.04 4.52 15.99
C SER A 133 10.65 5.87 15.63
N ILE A 134 9.91 6.78 14.99
CA ILE A 134 10.37 8.10 14.55
C ILE A 134 9.41 9.18 15.09
N PRO A 135 9.61 9.66 16.33
CA PRO A 135 8.66 10.54 17.01
C PRO A 135 8.35 11.84 16.25
N PHE A 136 9.31 12.35 15.47
CA PHE A 136 9.12 13.55 14.65
C PHE A 136 8.05 13.38 13.58
N VAL A 137 8.05 12.24 12.87
CA VAL A 137 7.05 11.92 11.84
C VAL A 137 5.71 11.65 12.49
N GLU A 138 5.72 10.87 13.58
CA GLU A 138 4.52 10.46 14.29
C GLU A 138 3.72 11.64 14.83
N ARG A 139 4.36 12.73 15.27
CA ARG A 139 3.64 13.92 15.76
C ARG A 139 2.99 14.76 14.66
N ARG A 140 3.27 14.50 13.37
CA ARG A 140 2.71 15.30 12.27
C ARG A 140 1.23 15.00 12.09
N ARG A 141 0.42 16.05 11.90
CA ARG A 141 -1.04 15.94 11.70
C ARG A 141 -1.41 15.03 10.52
N VAL A 142 -0.66 15.12 9.43
CA VAL A 142 -0.86 14.26 8.25
C VAL A 142 -0.64 12.80 8.61
N PHE A 143 0.44 12.47 9.32
CA PHE A 143 0.69 11.10 9.77
C PHE A 143 -0.41 10.59 10.71
N GLN A 144 -0.84 11.40 11.68
CA GLN A 144 -1.92 11.01 12.60
C GLN A 144 -3.26 10.81 11.88
N PHE A 145 -3.55 11.61 10.86
CA PHE A 145 -4.70 11.42 9.98
C PHE A 145 -4.62 10.08 9.25
N LEU A 146 -3.49 9.78 8.59
CA LEU A 146 -3.31 8.53 7.85
C LEU A 146 -3.29 7.30 8.77
N LYS A 147 -2.66 7.39 9.95
CA LYS A 147 -2.67 6.33 10.96
C LYS A 147 -4.09 5.99 11.38
N ARG A 148 -4.91 7.02 11.60
CA ARG A 148 -6.32 6.84 11.96
C ARG A 148 -7.13 6.29 10.79
N HIS A 149 -6.91 6.80 9.58
CA HIS A 149 -7.52 6.32 8.34
C HIS A 149 -7.27 4.82 8.15
N HIS A 150 -6.02 4.38 8.27
CA HIS A 150 -5.61 2.98 8.19
C HIS A 150 -6.15 2.14 9.35
N ARG A 151 -6.22 2.68 10.56
CA ARG A 151 -6.84 1.98 11.68
C ARG A 151 -8.34 1.71 11.46
N ILE A 152 -9.06 2.63 10.82
CA ILE A 152 -10.45 2.41 10.41
C ILE A 152 -10.54 1.26 9.39
N HIS A 153 -9.59 1.18 8.45
CA HIS A 153 -9.51 0.10 7.47
C HIS A 153 -9.37 -1.29 8.13
N HIS A 154 -8.58 -1.42 9.19
CA HIS A 154 -8.48 -2.67 9.97
C HIS A 154 -9.79 -3.10 10.63
N VAL A 155 -10.72 -2.17 10.87
CA VAL A 155 -12.07 -2.48 11.34
C VAL A 155 -12.99 -2.82 10.17
N HIS A 156 -12.96 -2.00 9.11
CA HIS A 156 -13.81 -2.09 7.93
C HIS A 156 -12.95 -2.33 6.68
N MET A 157 -12.59 -3.58 6.43
CA MET A 157 -11.62 -3.98 5.40
C MET A 157 -12.03 -3.61 3.96
N ASP A 158 -13.27 -3.19 3.71
CA ASP A 158 -13.75 -2.70 2.41
C ASP A 158 -13.65 -1.16 2.25
N ARG A 159 -13.19 -0.43 3.28
CA ARG A 159 -13.09 1.03 3.36
C ARG A 159 -11.65 1.48 3.62
N ASN A 160 -11.33 2.74 3.33
CA ASN A 160 -10.01 3.34 3.61
C ASN A 160 -8.82 2.53 3.05
N LEU A 161 -8.93 2.13 1.79
CA LEU A 161 -7.99 1.24 1.12
C LEU A 161 -6.67 1.93 0.73
N ASN A 162 -6.59 3.26 0.73
CA ASN A 162 -5.32 3.96 0.60
C ASN A 162 -4.71 4.22 1.98
N VAL A 163 -3.47 3.79 2.20
CA VAL A 163 -2.64 4.10 3.35
C VAL A 163 -1.95 5.46 3.21
N LEU A 164 -1.47 5.83 2.01
CA LEU A 164 -0.64 7.03 1.83
C LEU A 164 -1.43 8.26 1.38
N LEU A 165 -2.02 8.24 0.18
CA LEU A 165 -2.84 9.34 -0.34
C LEU A 165 -4.26 8.84 -0.62
N PRO A 166 -5.28 9.22 0.16
CA PRO A 166 -6.66 8.73 0.01
C PRO A 166 -7.44 9.46 -1.09
N ILE A 167 -6.81 9.69 -2.25
CA ILE A 167 -7.47 10.30 -3.42
C ILE A 167 -8.49 9.31 -3.99
N ALA A 168 -8.10 8.05 -4.20
CA ALA A 168 -9.00 7.04 -4.73
C ALA A 168 -10.11 6.69 -3.73
N ASP A 169 -9.80 6.60 -2.42
CA ASP A 169 -10.84 6.46 -1.39
C ASP A 169 -11.90 7.57 -1.43
N LEU A 170 -11.46 8.82 -1.61
CA LEU A 170 -12.36 9.97 -1.73
C LEU A 170 -13.22 9.86 -3.00
N VAL A 171 -12.59 9.62 -4.15
CA VAL A 171 -13.28 9.58 -5.45
C VAL A 171 -14.23 8.39 -5.58
N LEU A 172 -13.85 7.23 -5.04
CA LEU A 172 -14.60 5.97 -5.15
C LEU A 172 -15.56 5.75 -3.98
N GLY A 173 -15.67 6.69 -3.04
CA GLY A 173 -16.63 6.63 -1.93
C GLY A 173 -16.30 5.58 -0.87
N THR A 174 -15.02 5.25 -0.69
CA THR A 174 -14.55 4.34 0.37
C THR A 174 -13.90 5.07 1.55
N LEU A 175 -13.78 6.39 1.50
CA LEU A 175 -13.27 7.23 2.59
C LEU A 175 -14.28 7.30 3.77
N VAL A 176 -13.85 6.83 4.93
CA VAL A 176 -14.54 6.90 6.21
C VAL A 176 -13.67 7.67 7.18
N LEU A 177 -14.21 8.77 7.69
CA LEU A 177 -13.48 9.64 8.61
C LEU A 177 -13.65 9.21 10.06
N ASN A 178 -14.69 8.51 10.48
CA ASN A 178 -14.90 8.15 11.88
C ASN A 178 -15.60 6.79 12.01
N THR A 179 -15.25 6.02 13.03
CA THR A 179 -15.94 4.78 13.43
C THR A 179 -15.77 4.54 14.93
N SER A 180 -16.61 3.70 15.52
CA SER A 180 -16.34 3.06 16.80
C SER A 180 -15.29 1.96 16.61
N PHE A 181 -14.34 1.87 17.54
CA PHE A 181 -13.33 0.84 17.55
C PHE A 181 -13.65 -0.20 18.62
N PRO A 182 -13.70 -1.50 18.28
CA PRO A 182 -13.70 -2.55 19.28
C PRO A 182 -12.40 -2.47 20.10
N ALA A 183 -12.49 -2.76 21.40
CA ALA A 183 -11.34 -2.71 22.30
C ALA A 183 -10.51 -3.99 22.29
N VAL A 184 -11.12 -5.14 21.96
CA VAL A 184 -10.51 -6.46 22.13
C VAL A 184 -10.58 -7.25 20.84
N THR A 185 -9.43 -7.75 20.40
CA THR A 185 -9.31 -8.66 19.27
C THR A 185 -9.80 -10.06 19.66
N PRO A 186 -10.77 -10.65 18.94
CA PRO A 186 -11.28 -11.98 19.26
C PRO A 186 -10.19 -13.05 19.15
N GLU A 187 -10.17 -13.99 20.09
CA GLU A 187 -9.23 -15.12 20.05
C GLU A 187 -9.36 -15.96 18.77
N SER A 188 -10.55 -16.02 18.17
CA SER A 188 -10.76 -16.67 16.88
C SER A 188 -9.95 -16.04 15.74
N ALA A 189 -9.78 -14.71 15.75
CA ALA A 189 -8.97 -13.99 14.77
C ALA A 189 -7.48 -14.37 14.93
N ARG A 190 -6.98 -14.35 16.17
CA ARG A 190 -5.59 -14.75 16.48
C ARG A 190 -5.32 -16.20 16.08
N ARG A 191 -6.24 -17.12 16.40
CA ARG A 191 -6.14 -18.53 15.98
C ARG A 191 -6.15 -18.71 14.46
N LEU A 192 -6.96 -17.93 13.73
CA LEU A 192 -6.97 -17.97 12.27
C LEU A 192 -5.61 -17.53 11.70
N ALA A 193 -5.09 -16.39 12.15
CA ALA A 193 -3.78 -15.90 11.72
C ALA A 193 -2.66 -16.90 11.98
N ARG A 194 -2.61 -17.47 13.19
CA ARG A 194 -1.57 -18.44 13.56
C ARG A 194 -1.59 -19.69 12.69
N ARG A 195 -2.72 -20.09 12.11
CA ARG A 195 -2.76 -21.23 11.16
C ARG A 195 -2.10 -20.90 9.82
N HIS A 196 -1.96 -19.62 9.50
CA HIS A 196 -1.47 -19.14 8.21
C HIS A 196 -0.14 -18.39 8.29
N SER A 197 0.42 -18.17 9.49
CA SER A 197 1.74 -17.55 9.68
C SER A 197 2.88 -18.54 9.40
N GLY A 198 4.04 -18.01 8.98
CA GLY A 198 5.23 -18.83 8.72
C GLY A 198 5.76 -19.53 9.96
N ALA A 199 5.59 -18.91 11.14
CA ALA A 199 5.97 -19.47 12.43
C ALA A 199 5.26 -20.81 12.77
N ALA A 200 3.97 -20.97 12.45
CA ALA A 200 3.27 -22.22 12.70
C ALA A 200 3.68 -23.35 11.74
N THR A 201 4.03 -23.00 10.51
CA THR A 201 4.60 -23.95 9.55
C THR A 201 5.94 -24.50 10.04
N LYS A 202 6.80 -23.65 10.63
CA LYS A 202 8.10 -24.07 11.22
C LYS A 202 7.95 -24.92 12.49
N ALA A 203 6.99 -24.62 13.37
CA ALA A 203 6.76 -25.41 14.59
C ALA A 203 6.25 -26.83 14.29
N THR A 204 5.50 -27.00 13.20
CA THR A 204 5.00 -28.31 12.75
C THR A 204 6.13 -29.17 12.15
N ASP A 205 7.14 -28.54 11.55
CA ASP A 205 8.29 -29.22 10.93
C ASP A 205 9.35 -29.65 11.96
N GLN A 206 9.44 -28.97 13.11
CA GLN A 206 10.35 -29.32 14.22
C GLN A 206 9.80 -30.42 15.15
N SER A 207 8.55 -30.85 14.96
CA SER A 207 7.89 -31.91 15.76
C SER A 207 7.73 -33.23 15.00
N ARG A 208 8.34 -33.34 13.81
CA ARG A 208 8.48 -34.56 13.01
C ARG A 208 9.93 -35.03 13.01
#